data_AF-A0A8H7ZL63-F1
#
_entry.id   AF-A0A8H7ZL63-F1
#
_cell.length_a   1.000
_cell.length_b   1.000
_cell.length_c   1.000
_cell.angle_alpha   90.00
_cell.angle_beta   90.00
_cell.angle_gamma   90.00
#
_symmetry.space_group_name_H-M   'P 1'
#
loop_
_entity.id
_entity.type
_entity.pdbx_description
1 polymer ?
#
loop_
_entity_poly.entity_id
_entity_poly.type
_entity_poly.pdbx_seq_one_letter_code
_entity_poly.pdbx_strand_id
1 'polypeptide(L)'
;MPRHIVYRDMTLRACVAATEVARRAVKFVARNTLLPARLRVKAQLELNSFPRWTRPSGIRDRCVLSGRGSQIIGDFKLNKNMFRVLAKRKQLPGVHEFRPKRDDLRQLEIVQEWKTHHNKMKALGKAPSESGLRLKGNR
;
A
#
# COMPACT_ATOMS: atom_id res chain seq x y z
N MET A 1 6.09 23.82 -8.37
CA MET A 1 4.67 23.93 -8.76
C MET A 1 4.05 22.54 -8.91
N PRO A 2 2.80 22.30 -8.48
CA PRO A 2 2.13 21.03 -8.68
C PRO A 2 1.97 20.72 -10.18
N ARG A 3 2.15 19.46 -10.56
CA ARG A 3 2.06 19.04 -11.97
C ARG A 3 0.61 19.17 -12.48
N HIS A 4 0.44 19.44 -13.78
CA HIS A 4 -0.89 19.53 -14.44
C HIS A 4 -1.80 18.31 -14.18
N ILE A 5 -1.19 17.14 -13.99
CA ILE A 5 -1.90 15.88 -13.72
C ILE A 5 -2.63 15.93 -12.37
N VAL A 6 -2.16 16.73 -11.41
CA VAL A 6 -2.84 16.96 -10.12
C VAL A 6 -4.13 17.73 -10.35
N TYR A 7 -4.10 18.81 -11.13
CA TYR A 7 -5.33 19.56 -11.46
C TYR A 7 -6.34 18.70 -12.21
N ARG A 8 -5.87 17.85 -13.12
CA ARG A 8 -6.74 16.87 -13.80
C ARG A 8 -7.37 15.85 -12.83
N ASP A 9 -6.64 15.44 -11.80
CA ASP A 9 -7.17 14.54 -10.77
C ASP A 9 -8.19 15.25 -9.86
N MET A 10 -7.96 16.53 -9.55
CA MET A 10 -8.89 17.36 -8.78
C MET A 10 -10.23 17.53 -9.51
N THR A 11 -10.19 17.87 -10.80
CA THR A 11 -11.42 18.01 -11.61
C THR A 11 -12.14 16.67 -11.74
N LEU A 12 -11.40 15.57 -11.92
CA LEU A 12 -11.98 14.23 -11.97
C LEU A 12 -12.72 13.88 -10.66
N ARG A 13 -12.10 14.12 -9.50
CA ARG A 13 -12.73 13.86 -8.19
C ARG A 13 -14.01 14.69 -8.01
N ALA A 14 -14.00 15.96 -8.44
CA ALA A 14 -15.19 16.81 -8.39
C ALA A 14 -16.31 16.29 -9.30
N CYS A 15 -15.99 15.91 -10.54
CA CYS A 15 -16.98 15.34 -11.46
C CYS A 15 -17.57 14.02 -10.95
N VAL A 16 -16.73 13.14 -10.38
CA VAL A 16 -17.18 11.87 -9.79
C VAL A 16 -18.11 12.13 -8.61
N ALA A 17 -17.73 13.03 -7.69
CA ALA A 17 -18.57 13.36 -6.53
C ALA A 17 -19.95 13.89 -6.93
N ALA A 18 -20.03 14.74 -7.95
CA ALA A 18 -21.30 15.28 -8.44
C ALA A 18 -22.23 14.22 -9.07
N THR A 19 -21.67 13.16 -9.67
CA THR A 19 -22.43 12.20 -10.50
C THR A 19 -22.51 10.79 -9.91
N GLU A 20 -21.87 10.56 -8.75
CA GLU A 20 -21.74 9.24 -8.15
C GLU A 20 -23.10 8.59 -7.88
N VAL A 21 -24.02 9.32 -7.26
CA VAL A 21 -25.34 8.81 -6.86
C VAL A 21 -26.15 8.37 -8.09
N ALA A 22 -26.28 9.25 -9.08
CA ALA A 22 -26.99 8.96 -10.32
C ALA A 22 -26.37 7.77 -11.07
N ARG A 23 -25.04 7.78 -11.25
CA ARG A 23 -24.33 6.70 -11.94
C ARG A 23 -24.46 5.36 -11.20
N ARG A 24 -24.45 5.37 -9.86
CA ARG A 24 -24.61 4.18 -9.03
C ARG A 24 -26.03 3.59 -9.15
N ALA A 25 -27.06 4.43 -9.18
CA ALA A 25 -28.44 4.00 -9.40
C ALA A 25 -28.60 3.32 -10.77
N VAL A 26 -28.15 3.97 -11.85
CA VAL A 26 -28.20 3.41 -13.21
C VAL A 26 -27.42 2.09 -13.32
N LYS A 27 -26.24 2.04 -12.69
CA LYS A 27 -25.38 0.84 -12.66
C LYS A 27 -26.03 -0.32 -11.91
N PHE A 28 -26.79 -0.05 -10.85
CA PHE A 28 -27.55 -1.06 -10.11
C PHE A 28 -28.65 -1.66 -11.00
N VAL A 29 -29.44 -0.79 -11.63
CA VAL A 29 -30.52 -1.19 -12.56
C VAL A 29 -29.99 -2.03 -13.71
N ALA A 30 -28.87 -1.64 -14.33
CA ALA A 30 -28.25 -2.38 -15.44
C ALA A 30 -27.82 -3.81 -15.04
N ARG A 31 -27.45 -4.03 -13.78
CA ARG A 31 -26.92 -5.31 -13.27
C ARG A 31 -27.95 -6.20 -12.59
N ASN A 32 -29.11 -5.67 -12.24
CA ASN A 32 -30.14 -6.40 -11.53
C ASN A 32 -30.84 -7.41 -12.45
N THR A 33 -30.60 -8.71 -12.24
CA THR A 33 -31.17 -9.81 -13.03
C THR A 33 -32.68 -10.00 -12.86
N LEU A 34 -33.28 -9.46 -11.79
CA LEU A 34 -34.72 -9.52 -11.55
C LEU A 34 -35.51 -8.59 -12.47
N LEU A 35 -34.85 -7.61 -13.10
CA LEU A 35 -35.50 -6.64 -13.97
C LEU A 35 -35.59 -7.14 -15.42
N PRO A 36 -36.65 -6.74 -16.17
CA PRO A 36 -36.80 -7.09 -17.57
C PRO A 36 -35.58 -6.68 -18.42
N ALA A 37 -35.24 -7.51 -19.41
CA ALA A 37 -34.06 -7.30 -20.26
C ALA A 37 -34.04 -5.94 -20.96
N ARG A 38 -35.20 -5.49 -21.47
CA ARG A 38 -35.33 -4.18 -22.14
C ARG A 38 -34.92 -3.01 -21.23
N LEU A 39 -35.29 -3.07 -19.96
CA LEU A 39 -34.98 -2.02 -18.98
C LEU A 39 -33.48 -2.01 -18.65
N ARG A 40 -32.87 -3.19 -18.51
CA ARG A 40 -31.42 -3.32 -18.32
C ARG A 40 -30.62 -2.74 -19.48
N VAL A 41 -31.04 -3.03 -20.72
CA VAL A 41 -30.40 -2.48 -21.93
C VAL A 41 -30.51 -0.96 -21.96
N LYS A 42 -31.68 -0.39 -21.64
CA LYS A 42 -31.85 1.07 -21.56
C LYS A 42 -30.92 1.70 -20.52
N ALA A 43 -30.84 1.12 -19.33
CA ALA A 43 -29.93 1.58 -18.27
C ALA A 43 -28.46 1.43 -18.67
N GLN A 44 -28.11 0.40 -19.44
CA GLN A 44 -26.74 0.23 -19.95
C GLN A 44 -26.38 1.30 -21.00
N LEU A 45 -27.31 1.68 -21.87
CA LEU A 45 -27.12 2.80 -22.81
C LEU A 45 -26.93 4.13 -22.07
N GLU A 46 -27.74 4.38 -21.04
CA GLU A 46 -27.56 5.54 -20.16
C GLU A 46 -26.23 5.51 -19.41
N LEU A 47 -25.79 4.34 -18.93
CA LEU A 47 -24.50 4.19 -18.26
C LEU A 47 -23.32 4.56 -19.19
N ASN A 48 -23.48 4.29 -20.49
CA ASN A 48 -22.51 4.59 -21.55
C ASN A 48 -22.54 6.06 -21.98
N SER A 49 -23.67 6.76 -21.87
CA SER A 49 -23.78 8.18 -22.24
C SER A 49 -23.05 9.11 -21.27
N PHE A 50 -22.84 8.69 -20.01
CA PHE A 50 -22.06 9.46 -19.04
C PHE A 50 -20.63 9.75 -19.54
N PRO A 51 -20.11 10.98 -19.28
CA PRO A 51 -18.79 11.36 -19.74
C PRO A 51 -17.68 10.56 -19.04
N ARG A 52 -16.53 10.42 -19.70
CA ARG A 52 -15.40 9.61 -19.18
C ARG A 52 -14.93 10.02 -17.78
N TRP A 53 -15.00 11.31 -17.46
CA TRP A 53 -14.52 11.89 -16.21
C TRP A 53 -15.40 11.59 -14.98
N THR A 54 -16.57 10.97 -15.17
CA THR A 54 -17.44 10.54 -14.04
C THR A 54 -17.12 9.13 -13.56
N ARG A 55 -16.13 8.47 -14.18
CA ARG A 55 -15.74 7.11 -13.83
C ARG A 55 -14.76 7.12 -12.64
N PRO A 56 -15.09 6.46 -11.52
CA PRO A 56 -14.20 6.43 -10.35
C PRO A 56 -12.90 5.67 -10.63
N SER A 57 -12.88 4.78 -11.64
CA SER A 57 -11.68 4.03 -12.05
C SER A 57 -10.52 4.90 -12.55
N GLY A 58 -10.78 6.16 -12.89
CA GLY A 58 -9.73 7.11 -13.31
C GLY A 58 -9.00 7.77 -12.15
N ILE A 59 -9.57 7.74 -10.93
CA ILE A 59 -9.00 8.39 -9.75
C ILE A 59 -7.78 7.59 -9.32
N ARG A 60 -6.66 8.29 -9.10
CA ARG A 60 -5.43 7.68 -8.57
C ARG A 60 -4.95 8.51 -7.40
N ASP A 61 -4.47 7.84 -6.37
CA ASP A 61 -3.80 8.56 -5.30
C ASP A 61 -2.52 9.20 -5.82
N ARG A 62 -2.21 10.38 -5.28
CA ARG A 62 -1.00 11.14 -5.58
C ARG A 62 -0.43 11.69 -4.29
N CYS A 63 0.90 11.79 -4.24
CA CYS A 63 1.59 12.48 -3.16
C CYS A 63 1.12 13.93 -3.08
N VAL A 64 0.66 14.38 -1.92
CA VAL A 64 0.16 15.77 -1.72
C VAL A 64 1.26 16.81 -1.98
N LEU A 65 2.50 16.51 -1.57
CA LEU A 65 3.61 17.46 -1.70
C LEU A 65 4.23 17.49 -3.11
N SER A 66 4.38 16.33 -3.75
CA SER A 66 5.13 16.22 -5.02
C SER A 66 4.27 15.90 -6.26
N GLY A 67 3.00 15.53 -6.05
CA GLY A 67 2.09 15.06 -7.10
C GLY A 67 2.49 13.74 -7.77
N ARG A 68 3.51 13.02 -7.26
CA ARG A 68 3.94 11.71 -7.82
C ARG A 68 2.92 10.64 -7.44
N GLY A 69 2.50 9.85 -8.43
CA GLY A 69 1.50 8.79 -8.27
C GLY A 69 2.08 7.44 -7.81
N SER A 70 3.41 7.29 -7.80
CA SER A 70 4.05 6.02 -7.49
C SER A 70 4.28 5.87 -5.99
N GLN A 71 4.15 4.64 -5.48
CA GLN A 71 4.55 4.22 -4.12
C GLN A 71 4.01 5.14 -3.02
N ILE A 72 2.69 5.27 -2.98
CA ILE A 72 2.00 6.13 -2.02
C ILE A 72 1.64 5.31 -0.79
N ILE A 73 1.95 5.88 0.38
CA ILE A 73 1.52 5.35 1.66
C ILE A 73 0.18 6.04 1.97
N GLY A 74 -0.91 5.25 1.96
CA GLY A 74 -2.28 5.76 2.02
C GLY A 74 -2.56 6.63 3.25
N ASP A 75 -2.08 6.20 4.41
CA ASP A 75 -2.31 6.87 5.70
C ASP A 75 -1.80 8.32 5.70
N PHE A 76 -0.65 8.56 5.08
CA PHE A 76 -0.02 9.88 5.03
C PHE A 76 -0.30 10.62 3.71
N LYS A 77 -0.83 9.94 2.68
CA LYS A 77 -0.98 10.46 1.31
C LYS A 77 0.32 11.01 0.73
N LEU A 78 1.45 10.39 1.10
CA LEU A 78 2.79 10.77 0.68
C LEU A 78 3.44 9.63 -0.11
N ASN A 79 4.28 9.99 -1.07
CA ASN A 79 5.18 9.03 -1.72
C ASN A 79 6.30 8.63 -0.74
N LYS A 80 6.73 7.36 -0.78
CA LYS A 80 7.86 6.79 -0.02
C LYS A 80 9.07 7.73 0.14
N ASN A 81 9.52 8.40 -0.92
CA ASN A 81 10.70 9.28 -0.84
C ASN A 81 10.43 10.51 0.02
N MET A 82 9.26 11.13 -0.14
CA MET A 82 8.89 12.30 0.65
C MET A 82 8.59 11.91 2.09
N PHE A 83 7.94 10.76 2.29
CA PHE A 83 7.74 10.17 3.60
C PHE A 83 9.07 9.97 4.34
N ARG A 84 10.09 9.38 3.69
CA ARG A 84 11.43 9.20 4.28
C ARG A 84 12.09 10.53 4.67
N VAL A 85 11.97 11.56 3.85
CA VAL A 85 12.54 12.89 4.15
C VAL A 85 11.86 13.49 5.39
N LEU A 86 10.53 13.43 5.46
CA LEU A 86 9.77 13.98 6.59
C LEU A 86 9.96 13.16 7.88
N ALA A 87 10.05 11.83 7.76
CA ALA A 87 10.35 10.94 8.88
C ALA A 87 11.75 11.25 9.47
N LYS A 88 12.77 11.42 8.62
CA LYS A 88 14.12 11.82 9.07
C LYS A 88 14.13 13.18 9.78
N ARG A 89 13.26 14.09 9.34
CA ARG A 89 13.08 15.42 9.96
C ARG A 89 12.18 15.39 11.20
N LYS A 90 11.66 14.22 11.61
CA LYS A 90 10.72 14.06 12.74
C LYS A 90 9.45 14.92 12.61
N GLN A 91 9.02 15.21 11.38
CA GLN A 91 7.80 15.99 11.11
C GLN A 91 6.54 15.12 11.03
N LEU A 92 6.70 13.80 11.02
CA LEU A 92 5.59 12.86 11.00
C LEU A 92 5.33 12.34 12.42
N PRO A 93 4.12 12.55 12.98
CA PRO A 93 3.80 12.10 14.32
C PRO A 93 3.80 10.55 14.38
N GLY A 94 4.35 9.99 15.45
CA GLY A 94 4.39 8.54 15.66
C GLY A 94 5.41 7.78 14.80
N VAL A 95 5.99 8.39 13.77
CA VAL A 95 7.00 7.77 12.91
C VAL A 95 8.38 7.94 13.53
N HIS A 96 8.95 6.83 13.96
CA HIS A 96 10.31 6.76 14.44
C HIS A 96 11.06 5.65 13.69
N GLU A 97 12.37 5.79 13.63
CA GLU A 97 13.21 4.69 13.16
C GLU A 97 13.06 3.51 14.12
N PHE A 98 12.82 2.33 13.55
CA PHE A 98 12.77 1.11 14.33
C PHE A 98 14.11 0.91 15.02
N ARG A 99 14.12 0.95 16.36
CA ARG A 99 15.26 0.51 17.15
C ARG A 99 14.90 -0.82 17.82
N PRO A 100 15.70 -1.89 17.61
CA PRO A 100 15.51 -3.12 18.36
C PRO A 100 15.68 -2.86 19.86
N LYS A 101 14.90 -3.54 20.71
CA LYS A 101 15.11 -3.48 22.16
C LYS A 101 16.41 -4.22 22.51
N ARG A 102 17.02 -3.89 23.66
CA ARG A 102 18.26 -4.56 24.12
C ARG A 102 18.14 -6.08 24.16
N ASP A 103 16.97 -6.61 24.49
CA ASP A 103 16.71 -8.06 24.53
C ASP A 103 16.74 -8.70 23.13
N ASP A 104 16.40 -7.94 22.08
CA ASP A 104 16.49 -8.39 20.69
C ASP A 104 17.93 -8.39 20.17
N LEU A 105 18.81 -7.54 20.72
CA LEU A 105 20.24 -7.48 20.36
C LEU A 105 20.97 -8.77 20.76
N ARG A 106 20.61 -9.38 21.90
CA ARG A 106 21.14 -10.70 22.29
C ARG A 106 20.75 -11.79 21.29
N GLN A 107 19.53 -11.76 20.76
CA GLN A 107 19.13 -12.71 19.71
C GLN A 107 19.90 -12.48 18.41
N LEU A 108 20.20 -11.22 18.06
CA LEU A 108 21.01 -10.89 16.88
C LEU A 108 22.48 -11.31 17.04
N GLU A 109 23.05 -11.12 18.23
CA GLU A 109 24.38 -11.61 18.57
C GLU A 109 24.43 -13.15 18.50
N ILE A 110 23.47 -13.86 19.10
CA ILE A 110 23.35 -15.34 19.00
C ILE A 110 23.23 -15.80 17.54
N VAL A 111 22.45 -15.09 16.71
CA VAL A 111 22.30 -15.41 15.28
C VAL A 111 23.61 -15.15 14.51
N GLN A 112 24.36 -14.10 14.85
CA GLN A 112 25.67 -13.84 14.25
C GLN A 112 26.71 -14.87 14.68
N GLU A 113 26.75 -15.21 15.97
CA GLU A 113 27.60 -16.28 16.54
C GLU A 113 27.29 -17.63 15.89
N TRP A 114 26.01 -17.99 15.72
CA TRP A 114 25.61 -19.21 15.01
C TRP A 114 26.06 -19.21 13.54
N LYS A 115 25.89 -18.09 12.83
CA LYS A 115 26.32 -17.94 11.43
C LYS A 115 27.84 -18.07 11.28
N THR A 116 28.61 -17.45 12.18
CA THR A 116 30.08 -17.55 12.17
C THR A 116 30.55 -18.97 12.48
N HIS A 117 29.94 -19.64 13.45
CA HIS A 117 30.22 -21.03 13.78
C HIS A 117 29.89 -21.97 12.61
N HIS A 118 28.73 -21.80 11.98
CA HIS A 118 28.32 -22.61 10.82
C HIS A 118 29.27 -22.42 9.62
N ASN A 119 29.68 -21.17 9.33
CA ASN A 119 30.66 -20.89 8.28
C ASN A 119 32.05 -21.47 8.59
N LYS A 120 32.49 -21.43 9.85
CA LYS A 120 33.75 -22.06 10.30
C LYS A 120 33.72 -23.58 10.14
N MET A 121 32.60 -24.23 10.47
CA MET A 121 32.44 -25.68 10.29
C MET A 121 32.39 -26.08 8.81
N LYS A 122 31.72 -25.28 7.97
CA LYS A 122 31.68 -25.47 6.51
C LYS A 122 33.07 -25.32 5.87
N ALA A 123 33.87 -24.35 6.32
CA ALA A 123 35.24 -24.15 5.84
C ALA A 123 36.20 -25.30 6.23
N LEU A 124 35.93 -25.98 7.34
CA LEU A 124 36.69 -27.15 7.81
C LEU A 124 36.20 -28.47 7.19
N GLY A 125 35.21 -28.45 6.31
CA GLY A 125 34.65 -29.64 5.66
C GLY A 125 33.92 -30.60 6.62
N LYS A 126 33.59 -30.15 7.84
CA LYS A 126 32.88 -30.96 8.85
C LYS A 126 31.38 -30.68 8.75
N ALA A 127 30.58 -31.74 8.66
CA ALA A 127 29.13 -31.62 8.79
C ALA A 127 28.79 -31.04 10.17
N PRO A 128 27.88 -30.05 10.27
CA PRO A 128 27.49 -29.50 11.55
C PRO A 128 26.81 -30.59 12.38
N SER A 129 27.47 -31.08 13.42
CA SER A 129 26.88 -32.03 14.36
C SER A 129 25.79 -31.32 15.18
N GLU A 130 24.57 -31.85 15.17
CA GLU A 130 23.38 -31.26 15.82
C GLU A 130 23.46 -31.16 17.36
N SER A 131 24.59 -31.50 17.97
CA SER A 131 24.78 -31.67 19.41
C SER A 131 24.96 -30.36 20.23
N GLY A 132 24.60 -29.19 19.67
CA GLY A 132 24.85 -27.89 20.31
C GLY A 132 23.64 -27.18 20.92
N LEU A 133 22.40 -27.54 20.58
CA LEU A 133 21.21 -26.88 21.12
C LEU A 133 20.63 -27.67 22.30
N ARG A 134 21.34 -27.64 23.43
CA ARG A 134 20.67 -27.81 24.71
C ARG A 134 19.95 -26.50 25.00
N LEU A 135 18.68 -26.42 24.58
CA LEU A 135 17.74 -25.44 25.12
C LEU A 135 17.80 -25.59 26.64
N LYS A 136 18.49 -24.66 27.33
CA LYS A 136 18.30 -24.52 28.77
C LYS A 136 16.83 -24.16 28.93
N GLY A 137 16.07 -25.12 29.43
CA GLY A 137 14.64 -24.98 29.67
C GLY A 137 14.38 -23.73 30.49
N ASN A 138 13.46 -22.90 30.00
CA ASN A 138 12.88 -21.85 30.80
C ASN A 138 11.84 -22.48 31.72
N ARG A 139 12.10 -22.39 33.03
CA ARG A 139 11.05 -22.13 34.01
C ARG A 139 10.68 -20.66 33.93
#